data_AF-A0A850Q6F2-F1
#
_entry.id   AF-A0A850Q6F2-F1
#
_cell.length_a   1.000
_cell.length_b   1.000
_cell.length_c   1.000
_cell.angle_alpha   90.00
_cell.angle_beta   90.00
_cell.angle_gamma   90.00
#
_symmetry.space_group_name_H-M   'P 1'
#
loop_
_entity.id
_entity.type
_entity.pdbx_description
1 polymer ?
#
loop_
_entity_poly.entity_id
_entity_poly.type
_entity_poly.pdbx_seq_one_letter_code
_entity_poly.pdbx_strand_id
1 'polypeptide(L)'
;MEKQDYAVPAIVTAFILIIIITRSVDPKIPLGDAIVAIATLAGAFIGAWGAFSLQSKKEALKKTEEERATANKTILMLFDMRNRLTLYKRDVLNPAIETGVPWIAMKPTIQFQDEVKLPAEGLLFVLDTDNVQLYADLMIEVQRFNVVMQMINKLSTILSEEFQPTMQSLGYTNGINGIYPVVVETEIGPHLASRMKGLTSDIISNVTDNIASIDCVYEKFRAAMVNNFPDKKILGVTFK
;
A
#
# COMPACT_ATOMS: atom_id res chain seq x y z
N MET A 1 24.11 -13.69 5.63
CA MET A 1 24.67 -14.33 6.83
C MET A 1 24.32 -15.81 6.78
N GLU A 2 25.32 -16.65 6.57
CA GLU A 2 25.19 -18.11 6.62
C GLU A 2 24.84 -18.51 8.06
N LYS A 3 23.71 -19.19 8.28
CA LYS A 3 23.35 -19.68 9.62
C LYS A 3 24.37 -20.75 10.00
N GLN A 4 25.36 -20.39 10.83
CA GLN A 4 26.28 -21.36 11.41
C GLN A 4 25.47 -22.41 12.19
N ASP A 5 25.64 -23.68 11.80
CA ASP A 5 24.96 -24.79 12.44
C ASP A 5 25.67 -25.15 13.74
N TYR A 6 25.20 -24.55 14.85
CA TYR A 6 25.74 -24.79 16.19
C TYR A 6 25.30 -26.14 16.79
N ALA A 7 24.48 -26.93 16.09
CA ALA A 7 24.02 -28.22 16.61
C ALA A 7 25.18 -29.20 16.81
N VAL A 8 26.10 -29.28 15.84
CA VAL A 8 27.25 -30.21 15.90
C VAL A 8 28.22 -29.85 17.04
N PRO A 9 28.68 -28.59 17.19
CA PRO A 9 29.49 -28.20 18.34
C PRO A 9 28.80 -28.46 19.69
N ALA A 10 27.50 -28.18 19.82
CA ALA A 10 26.77 -28.37 21.08
C ALA A 10 26.70 -29.86 21.48
N ILE A 11 26.45 -30.76 20.53
CA ILE A 11 26.43 -32.21 20.75
C ILE A 11 27.82 -32.71 21.19
N VAL A 12 28.88 -32.27 20.51
CA VAL A 12 30.27 -32.65 20.85
C VAL A 12 30.64 -32.17 22.26
N THR A 13 30.30 -30.93 22.60
CA THR A 13 30.59 -30.36 23.92
C THR A 13 29.83 -31.08 25.05
N ALA A 14 28.56 -31.45 24.80
CA ALA A 14 27.77 -32.24 25.74
C ALA A 14 28.36 -33.64 25.97
N PHE A 15 28.84 -34.30 24.91
CA PHE A 15 29.52 -35.60 25.01
C PHE A 15 30.81 -35.52 25.85
N ILE A 16 31.61 -34.48 25.64
CA ILE A 16 32.85 -34.24 26.40
C ILE A 16 32.53 -34.02 27.89
N LEU A 17 31.53 -33.19 28.21
CA LEU A 17 31.09 -32.94 29.58
C LEU A 17 30.65 -34.22 30.30
N ILE A 18 29.91 -35.10 29.62
CA ILE A 18 29.42 -36.36 30.20
C ILE A 18 30.58 -37.32 30.49
N ILE A 19 31.57 -37.42 29.60
CA ILE A 19 32.78 -38.24 29.82
C ILE A 19 33.57 -37.72 31.02
N ILE A 20 33.69 -36.40 31.16
CA ILE A 20 34.37 -35.76 32.30
C ILE A 20 33.61 -36.06 33.60
N ILE A 21 32.29 -35.89 33.63
CA ILE A 21 31.44 -36.14 34.81
C ILE A 21 31.50 -37.62 35.23
N THR A 22 31.34 -38.56 34.29
CA THR A 22 31.36 -40.00 34.60
C THR A 22 32.71 -40.52 35.10
N ARG A 23 33.82 -39.87 34.74
CA ARG A 23 35.16 -40.20 35.28
C ARG A 23 35.51 -39.50 36.58
N SER A 24 34.85 -38.40 36.92
CA SER A 24 35.23 -37.54 38.05
C SER A 24 34.35 -37.72 39.29
N VAL A 25 33.22 -38.43 39.19
CA VAL A 25 32.27 -38.63 40.30
C VAL A 25 32.43 -40.05 40.89
N ASP A 26 32.61 -40.13 42.20
CA ASP A 26 32.55 -41.37 42.99
C ASP A 26 31.23 -41.41 43.82
N PRO A 27 30.52 -42.55 43.87
CA PRO A 27 30.87 -43.84 43.29
C PRO A 27 30.69 -43.89 41.77
N LYS A 28 31.56 -44.66 41.09
CA LYS A 28 31.54 -44.84 39.63
C LYS A 28 30.17 -45.31 39.13
N ILE A 29 29.58 -44.55 38.22
CA ILE A 29 28.29 -44.87 37.58
C ILE A 29 28.47 -46.09 36.64
N PRO A 30 27.58 -47.09 36.67
CA PRO A 30 27.61 -48.20 35.72
C PRO A 30 27.48 -47.70 34.29
N LEU A 31 28.27 -48.25 33.36
CA LEU A 31 28.28 -47.84 31.95
C LEU A 31 26.88 -47.92 31.29
N GLY A 32 26.07 -48.91 31.70
CA GLY A 32 24.69 -49.07 31.21
C GLY A 32 23.79 -47.89 31.56
N ASP A 33 23.87 -47.40 32.80
CA ASP A 33 23.05 -46.26 33.26
C ASP A 33 23.45 -44.96 32.55
N ALA A 34 24.76 -44.78 32.31
CA ALA A 34 25.26 -43.64 31.53
C ALA A 34 24.76 -43.66 30.07
N ILE A 35 24.70 -44.84 29.43
CA ILE A 35 24.18 -44.98 28.07
C ILE A 35 22.68 -44.64 28.02
N VAL A 36 21.89 -45.10 28.99
CA VAL A 36 20.45 -44.79 29.05
C VAL A 36 20.21 -43.29 29.26
N ALA A 37 21.01 -42.65 30.12
CA ALA A 37 20.94 -41.21 30.32
C ALA A 37 21.30 -40.42 29.05
N ILE A 38 22.36 -40.84 28.33
CA ILE A 38 22.75 -40.24 27.04
C ILE A 38 21.67 -40.44 25.98
N ALA A 39 21.11 -41.64 25.87
CA ALA A 39 20.05 -41.95 24.91
C ALA A 39 18.80 -41.09 25.17
N THR A 40 18.45 -40.90 26.46
CA THR A 40 17.33 -40.03 26.87
C THR A 40 17.61 -38.57 26.52
N LEU A 41 18.82 -38.08 26.79
CA LEU A 41 19.22 -36.70 26.50
C LEU A 41 19.29 -36.43 24.99
N ALA A 42 19.84 -37.38 24.22
CA ALA A 42 19.86 -37.33 22.76
C ALA A 42 18.45 -37.36 22.18
N GLY A 43 17.55 -38.22 22.71
CA GLY A 43 16.15 -38.27 22.31
C GLY A 43 15.43 -36.95 22.57
N ALA A 44 15.60 -36.36 23.75
CA ALA A 44 15.04 -35.05 24.09
C ALA A 44 15.58 -33.94 23.18
N PHE A 45 16.89 -33.94 22.90
CA PHE A 45 17.52 -32.97 22.01
C PHE A 45 17.00 -33.09 20.57
N ILE A 46 16.94 -34.30 20.01
CA ILE A 46 16.42 -34.54 18.66
C ILE A 46 14.95 -34.10 18.57
N GLY A 47 14.15 -34.40 19.60
CA GLY A 47 12.75 -33.96 19.68
C GLY A 47 12.62 -32.43 19.67
N ALA A 48 13.39 -31.74 20.53
CA ALA A 48 13.40 -30.29 20.60
C ALA A 48 13.90 -29.64 19.30
N TRP A 49 14.96 -30.18 18.70
CA TRP A 49 15.50 -29.68 17.43
C TRP A 49 14.50 -29.88 16.28
N GLY A 50 13.87 -31.04 16.20
CA GLY A 50 12.82 -31.32 15.22
C GLY A 50 11.63 -30.36 15.34
N ALA A 51 11.16 -30.11 16.57
CA ALA A 51 10.08 -29.16 16.84
C ALA A 51 10.49 -27.72 16.46
N PHE A 52 11.69 -27.28 16.84
CA PHE A 52 12.20 -25.95 16.52
C PHE A 52 12.39 -25.72 15.02
N SER A 53 12.89 -26.74 14.31
CA SER A 53 13.06 -26.70 12.85
C SER A 53 11.69 -26.62 12.14
N LEU A 54 10.71 -27.40 12.58
CA LEU A 54 9.35 -27.35 12.04
C LEU A 54 8.69 -26.00 12.31
N GLN A 55 8.86 -25.45 13.52
CA GLN A 55 8.35 -24.13 13.88
C GLN A 55 8.99 -23.04 13.04
N SER A 56 10.31 -23.03 12.89
CA SER A 56 11.04 -22.06 12.07
C SER A 56 10.56 -22.09 10.61
N LYS A 57 10.32 -23.28 10.04
CA LYS A 57 9.77 -23.42 8.69
C LYS A 57 8.34 -22.88 8.59
N LYS A 58 7.49 -23.18 9.58
CA LYS A 58 6.11 -22.68 9.64
C LYS A 58 6.06 -21.15 9.74
N GLU A 59 6.92 -20.55 10.57
CA GLU A 59 7.04 -19.10 10.73
C GLU A 59 7.52 -18.43 9.43
N ALA A 60 8.53 -19.00 8.76
CA ALA A 60 8.98 -18.49 7.47
C ALA A 60 7.87 -18.52 6.41
N LEU A 61 7.15 -19.64 6.28
CA LEU A 61 6.02 -19.76 5.36
C LEU A 61 4.91 -18.75 5.68
N LYS A 62 4.59 -18.58 6.97
CA LYS A 62 3.59 -17.62 7.42
C LYS A 62 3.99 -16.20 7.05
N LYS A 63 5.25 -15.81 7.31
CA LYS A 63 5.79 -14.50 6.93
C LYS A 63 5.65 -14.24 5.44
N THR A 64 6.05 -15.19 4.59
CA THR A 64 5.92 -15.07 3.12
C THR A 64 4.45 -14.92 2.67
N GLU A 65 3.51 -15.64 3.29
CA GLU A 65 2.08 -15.48 2.98
C GLU A 65 1.53 -14.12 3.42
N GLU A 66 1.97 -13.59 4.56
CA GLU A 66 1.59 -12.24 5.04
C GLU A 66 2.13 -11.13 4.13
N GLU A 67 3.39 -11.23 3.70
CA GLU A 67 4.01 -10.31 2.74
C GLU A 67 3.26 -10.35 1.39
N ARG A 68 2.97 -11.55 0.87
CA ARG A 68 2.18 -11.73 -0.34
C ARG A 68 0.78 -11.16 -0.22
N ALA A 69 0.11 -11.37 0.92
CA ALA A 69 -1.21 -10.82 1.17
C ALA A 69 -1.18 -9.28 1.16
N THR A 70 -0.13 -8.68 1.74
CA THR A 70 0.07 -7.23 1.74
C THR A 70 0.37 -6.69 0.34
N ALA A 71 1.17 -7.40 -0.45
CA ALA A 71 1.38 -7.08 -1.85
C ALA A 71 0.05 -7.03 -2.63
N ASN A 72 -0.79 -8.05 -2.49
CA ASN A 72 -2.09 -8.09 -3.16
C ASN A 72 -3.04 -6.98 -2.68
N LYS A 73 -3.05 -6.65 -1.38
CA LYS A 73 -3.82 -5.51 -0.85
C LYS A 73 -3.35 -4.19 -1.47
N THR A 74 -2.04 -4.02 -1.64
CA THR A 74 -1.45 -2.82 -2.27
C THR A 74 -1.84 -2.71 -3.74
N ILE A 75 -1.83 -3.82 -4.48
CA ILE A 75 -2.31 -3.88 -5.87
C ILE A 75 -3.79 -3.48 -5.97
N LEU A 76 -4.64 -3.99 -5.07
CA LEU A 76 -6.06 -3.62 -5.02
C LEU A 76 -6.27 -2.15 -4.65
N MET A 77 -5.45 -1.60 -3.74
CA MET A 77 -5.48 -0.19 -3.38
C MET A 77 -5.15 0.71 -4.59
N LEU A 78 -4.08 0.41 -5.33
CA LEU A 78 -3.72 1.16 -6.54
C LEU A 78 -4.84 1.09 -7.59
N PHE A 79 -5.43 -0.09 -7.77
CA PHE A 79 -6.56 -0.27 -8.68
C PHE A 79 -7.78 0.57 -8.27
N ASP A 80 -8.13 0.59 -6.99
CA ASP A 80 -9.22 1.41 -6.46
C ASP A 80 -8.95 2.91 -6.66
N MET A 81 -7.75 3.39 -6.31
CA MET A 81 -7.34 4.79 -6.54
C MET A 81 -7.51 5.19 -8.01
N ARG A 82 -6.97 4.38 -8.93
CA ARG A 82 -7.06 4.62 -10.37
C ARG A 82 -8.50 4.63 -10.87
N ASN A 83 -9.33 3.70 -10.40
CA ASN A 83 -10.74 3.64 -10.78
C ASN A 83 -11.53 4.86 -10.31
N ARG A 84 -11.32 5.31 -9.07
CA ARG A 84 -11.99 6.52 -8.55
C ARG A 84 -11.66 7.73 -9.41
N LEU A 85 -10.38 7.93 -9.75
CA LEU A 85 -9.97 9.01 -10.65
C LEU A 85 -10.55 8.87 -12.06
N THR A 86 -10.59 7.65 -12.59
CA THR A 86 -11.14 7.39 -13.94
C THR A 86 -12.64 7.67 -13.98
N LEU A 87 -13.39 7.25 -12.96
CA LEU A 87 -14.82 7.53 -12.82
C LEU A 87 -15.05 9.04 -12.71
N TYR A 88 -14.29 9.73 -11.87
CA TYR A 88 -14.38 11.19 -11.75
C TYR A 88 -14.06 11.89 -13.08
N LYS A 89 -13.02 11.45 -13.78
CA LYS A 89 -12.66 11.99 -15.11
C LYS A 89 -13.80 11.81 -16.11
N ARG A 90 -14.38 10.60 -16.18
CA ARG A 90 -15.46 10.27 -17.11
C ARG A 90 -16.75 11.03 -16.80
N ASP A 91 -17.15 11.06 -15.53
CA ASP A 91 -18.48 11.52 -15.12
C ASP A 91 -18.55 13.03 -14.83
N VAL A 92 -17.40 13.65 -14.51
CA VAL A 92 -17.33 15.06 -14.09
C VAL A 92 -16.43 15.89 -15.01
N LEU A 93 -15.17 15.47 -15.21
CA LEU A 93 -14.21 16.28 -15.96
C LEU A 93 -14.52 16.36 -17.45
N ASN A 94 -14.68 15.22 -18.12
CA ASN A 94 -14.87 15.20 -19.57
C ASN A 94 -16.11 16.01 -19.99
N PRO A 95 -17.30 15.84 -19.36
CA PRO A 95 -18.46 16.65 -19.71
C PRO A 95 -18.24 18.14 -19.46
N ALA A 96 -17.50 18.52 -18.41
CA ALA A 96 -17.20 19.92 -18.15
C ALA A 96 -16.22 20.50 -19.17
N ILE A 97 -15.21 19.74 -19.59
CA ILE A 97 -14.23 20.14 -20.60
C ILE A 97 -14.89 20.37 -21.96
N GLU A 98 -15.81 19.51 -22.35
CA GLU A 98 -16.55 19.60 -23.62
C GLU A 98 -17.35 20.92 -23.76
N THR A 99 -17.68 21.59 -22.65
CA THR A 99 -18.36 22.90 -22.69
C THR A 99 -17.45 24.07 -23.09
N GLY A 100 -16.13 23.90 -23.09
CA GLY A 100 -15.15 24.97 -23.30
C GLY A 100 -14.95 25.90 -22.09
N VAL A 101 -15.77 25.80 -21.04
CA VAL A 101 -15.64 26.57 -19.79
C VAL A 101 -15.78 25.67 -18.55
N PRO A 102 -14.77 24.81 -18.29
CA PRO A 102 -14.90 23.72 -17.32
C PRO A 102 -15.19 24.21 -15.90
N TRP A 103 -14.62 25.34 -15.50
CA TRP A 103 -14.77 25.89 -14.14
C TRP A 103 -16.20 26.32 -13.81
N ILE A 104 -17.02 26.65 -14.82
CA ILE A 104 -18.46 26.93 -14.65
C ILE A 104 -19.25 25.62 -14.75
N ALA A 105 -18.80 24.71 -15.62
CA ALA A 105 -19.54 23.52 -15.99
C ALA A 105 -19.42 22.36 -14.99
N MET A 106 -18.37 22.34 -14.19
CA MET A 106 -18.20 21.33 -13.15
C MET A 106 -19.31 21.42 -12.10
N LYS A 107 -19.81 20.26 -11.71
CA LYS A 107 -20.85 20.11 -10.69
C LYS A 107 -20.21 19.75 -9.35
N PRO A 108 -20.78 20.20 -8.22
CA PRO A 108 -20.36 19.69 -6.92
C PRO A 108 -20.59 18.17 -6.88
N THR A 109 -19.63 17.47 -6.27
CA THR A 109 -19.71 16.03 -6.03
C THR A 109 -19.96 15.74 -4.57
N ILE A 110 -20.44 14.53 -4.28
CA ILE A 110 -20.44 14.00 -2.91
C ILE A 110 -19.00 13.99 -2.41
N GLN A 111 -18.78 14.42 -1.16
CA GLN A 111 -17.45 14.47 -0.58
C GLN A 111 -16.86 13.07 -0.45
N PHE A 112 -15.61 12.92 -0.87
CA PHE A 112 -14.82 11.72 -0.62
C PHE A 112 -14.39 11.72 0.84
N GLN A 113 -14.85 10.73 1.62
CA GLN A 113 -14.67 10.71 3.09
C GLN A 113 -13.38 10.01 3.55
N ASP A 114 -12.84 9.08 2.75
CA ASP A 114 -11.75 8.21 3.18
C ASP A 114 -10.42 8.56 2.50
N GLU A 115 -9.43 8.98 3.29
CA GLU A 115 -8.04 9.03 2.86
C GLU A 115 -7.51 7.62 2.62
N VAL A 116 -6.82 7.43 1.51
CA VAL A 116 -6.12 6.18 1.24
C VAL A 116 -4.83 6.16 2.03
N LYS A 117 -4.56 5.04 2.72
CA LYS A 117 -3.35 4.83 3.52
C LYS A 117 -2.59 3.63 3.00
N LEU A 118 -1.28 3.82 2.81
CA LEU A 118 -0.38 2.73 2.45
C LEU A 118 -0.25 1.74 3.64
N PRO A 119 -0.31 0.42 3.43
CA PRO A 119 -0.09 -0.58 4.48
C PRO A 119 1.41 -0.70 4.80
N ALA A 120 1.99 0.36 5.38
CA ALA A 120 3.43 0.54 5.54
C ALA A 120 4.13 -0.62 6.26
N GLU A 121 3.56 -1.10 7.37
CA GLU A 121 4.14 -2.19 8.17
C GLU A 121 4.29 -3.48 7.37
N GLY A 122 3.28 -3.82 6.55
CA GLY A 122 3.31 -5.04 5.75
C GLY A 122 4.11 -4.90 4.45
N LEU A 123 4.62 -3.71 4.13
CA LEU A 123 5.46 -3.45 2.96
C LEU A 123 6.95 -3.28 3.30
N LEU A 124 7.34 -3.46 4.57
CA LEU A 124 8.75 -3.35 4.98
C LEU A 124 9.65 -4.35 4.22
N PHE A 125 9.13 -5.51 3.82
CA PHE A 125 9.87 -6.48 3.02
C PHE A 125 10.31 -5.93 1.64
N VAL A 126 9.65 -4.88 1.12
CA VAL A 126 10.06 -4.22 -0.13
C VAL A 126 11.40 -3.50 0.06
N LEU A 127 11.68 -3.01 1.26
CA LEU A 127 12.94 -2.34 1.61
C LEU A 127 14.12 -3.31 1.67
N ASP A 128 13.85 -4.58 1.95
CA ASP A 128 14.85 -5.66 1.96
C ASP A 128 15.19 -6.16 0.54
N THR A 129 14.59 -5.56 -0.50
CA THR A 129 14.80 -5.93 -1.91
C THR A 129 15.53 -4.79 -2.66
N ASP A 130 16.02 -5.08 -3.87
CA ASP A 130 16.63 -4.06 -4.74
C ASP A 130 15.63 -2.95 -5.19
N ASN A 131 14.37 -3.04 -4.77
CA ASN A 131 13.28 -2.14 -5.16
C ASN A 131 12.95 -1.08 -4.09
N VAL A 132 13.91 -0.59 -3.32
CA VAL A 132 13.66 0.45 -2.29
C VAL A 132 12.93 1.68 -2.86
N GLN A 133 13.28 2.10 -4.08
CA GLN A 133 12.62 3.21 -4.77
C GLN A 133 11.11 2.98 -4.96
N LEU A 134 10.68 1.73 -5.13
CA LEU A 134 9.29 1.38 -5.35
C LEU A 134 8.41 1.69 -4.14
N TYR A 135 8.96 1.54 -2.92
CA TYR A 135 8.25 1.94 -1.70
C TYR A 135 8.03 3.46 -1.66
N ALA A 136 9.04 4.24 -2.03
CA ALA A 136 8.93 5.70 -2.13
C ALA A 136 7.92 6.11 -3.21
N ASP A 137 7.96 5.48 -4.38
CA ASP A 137 7.01 5.72 -5.47
C ASP A 137 5.56 5.46 -5.02
N LEU A 138 5.31 4.36 -4.28
CA LEU A 138 3.99 4.08 -3.71
C LEU A 138 3.52 5.15 -2.73
N MET A 139 4.41 5.61 -1.84
CA MET A 139 4.07 6.69 -0.89
C MET A 139 3.70 7.98 -1.62
N ILE A 140 4.46 8.33 -2.65
CA ILE A 140 4.21 9.52 -3.48
C ILE A 140 2.84 9.40 -4.16
N GLU A 141 2.50 8.24 -4.72
CA GLU A 141 1.21 8.05 -5.38
C GLU A 141 0.03 8.13 -4.42
N VAL A 142 0.14 7.57 -3.21
CA VAL A 142 -0.89 7.72 -2.18
C VAL A 142 -1.07 9.18 -1.77
N GLN A 143 0.03 9.93 -1.61
CA GLN A 143 -0.03 11.35 -1.28
C GLN A 143 -0.68 12.17 -2.41
N ARG A 144 -0.25 11.96 -3.66
CA ARG A 144 -0.81 12.65 -4.84
C ARG A 144 -2.31 12.41 -4.96
N PHE A 145 -2.74 11.15 -4.83
CA PHE A 145 -4.16 10.80 -4.86
C PHE A 145 -4.94 11.55 -3.77
N ASN A 146 -4.46 11.53 -2.53
CA ASN A 146 -5.14 12.21 -1.42
C ASN A 146 -5.22 13.73 -1.64
N VAL A 147 -4.16 14.37 -2.16
CA VAL A 147 -4.17 15.78 -2.52
C VAL A 147 -5.23 16.09 -3.58
N VAL A 148 -5.35 15.25 -4.61
CA VAL A 148 -6.37 15.40 -5.65
C VAL A 148 -7.78 15.27 -5.07
N MET A 149 -8.02 14.28 -4.20
CA MET A 149 -9.31 14.13 -3.52
C MET A 149 -9.65 15.37 -2.67
N GLN A 150 -8.67 15.93 -1.97
CA GLN A 150 -8.86 17.16 -1.20
C GLN A 150 -9.18 18.37 -2.09
N MET A 151 -8.51 18.50 -3.25
CA MET A 151 -8.82 19.55 -4.24
C MET A 151 -10.26 19.41 -4.76
N ILE A 152 -10.69 18.20 -5.10
CA ILE A 152 -12.06 17.93 -5.57
C ILE A 152 -13.08 18.27 -4.48
N ASN A 153 -12.86 17.83 -3.25
CA ASN A 153 -13.72 18.16 -2.11
C ASN A 153 -13.79 19.69 -1.91
N LYS A 154 -12.63 20.37 -2.02
CA LYS A 154 -12.57 21.83 -1.88
C LYS A 154 -13.34 22.54 -2.98
N LEU A 155 -13.23 22.10 -4.23
CA LEU A 155 -13.99 22.64 -5.35
C LEU A 155 -15.49 22.41 -5.12
N SER A 156 -15.88 21.22 -4.68
CA SER A 156 -17.28 20.90 -4.39
C SER A 156 -17.86 21.85 -3.34
N THR A 157 -17.14 22.10 -2.24
CA THR A 157 -17.52 23.08 -1.21
C THR A 157 -17.68 24.48 -1.78
N ILE A 158 -16.71 24.96 -2.58
CA ILE A 158 -16.80 26.29 -3.22
C ILE A 158 -18.03 26.36 -4.13
N LEU A 159 -18.28 25.31 -4.91
CA LEU A 159 -19.43 25.24 -5.81
C LEU A 159 -20.76 25.30 -5.06
N SER A 160 -20.91 24.54 -3.97
CA SER A 160 -22.17 24.44 -3.23
C SER A 160 -22.42 25.61 -2.29
N GLU A 161 -21.37 26.16 -1.66
CA GLU A 161 -21.50 27.15 -0.59
C GLU A 161 -21.27 28.59 -1.05
N GLU A 162 -20.45 28.80 -2.09
CA GLU A 162 -20.12 30.14 -2.60
C GLU A 162 -20.78 30.37 -3.97
N PHE A 163 -20.43 29.55 -4.97
CA PHE A 163 -20.82 29.81 -6.36
C PHE A 163 -22.34 29.66 -6.62
N GLN A 164 -22.95 28.54 -6.24
CA GLN A 164 -24.37 28.30 -6.49
C GLN A 164 -25.29 29.34 -5.82
N PRO A 165 -25.10 29.69 -4.53
CA PRO A 165 -25.91 30.73 -3.89
C PRO A 165 -25.75 32.10 -4.57
N THR A 166 -24.54 32.48 -4.97
CA THR A 166 -24.31 33.73 -5.72
C THR A 166 -25.01 33.71 -7.07
N MET A 167 -24.93 32.61 -7.81
CA MET A 167 -25.63 32.51 -9.10
C MET A 167 -27.16 32.55 -8.95
N GLN A 168 -27.69 31.94 -7.89
CA GLN A 168 -29.13 31.98 -7.59
C GLN A 168 -29.61 33.37 -7.20
N SER A 169 -28.84 34.13 -6.42
CA SER A 169 -29.21 35.50 -6.03
C SER A 169 -29.24 36.47 -7.23
N LEU A 170 -28.48 36.15 -8.29
CA LEU A 170 -28.46 36.85 -9.57
C LEU A 170 -29.56 36.37 -10.55
N GLY A 171 -30.41 35.43 -10.14
CA GLY A 171 -31.53 34.93 -10.93
C GLY A 171 -31.22 33.74 -11.85
N TYR A 172 -29.99 33.19 -11.81
CA TYR A 172 -29.64 31.97 -12.54
C TYR A 172 -30.13 30.74 -11.79
N THR A 173 -31.18 30.10 -12.30
CA THR A 173 -31.85 28.97 -11.61
C THR A 173 -31.65 27.62 -12.28
N ASN A 174 -31.16 27.52 -13.52
CA ASN A 174 -31.03 26.25 -14.24
C ASN A 174 -29.90 26.21 -15.28
N GLY A 175 -28.78 25.57 -14.93
CA GLY A 175 -27.76 25.12 -15.88
C GLY A 175 -27.02 26.21 -16.66
N ILE A 176 -26.09 25.80 -17.51
CA ILE A 176 -25.13 26.66 -18.24
C ILE A 176 -25.77 27.34 -19.47
N ASN A 177 -27.03 27.01 -19.81
CA ASN A 177 -27.67 27.50 -21.02
C ASN A 177 -27.89 29.02 -20.93
N GLY A 178 -27.15 29.77 -21.74
CA GLY A 178 -27.21 31.24 -21.80
C GLY A 178 -26.21 31.98 -20.90
N ILE A 179 -25.32 31.26 -20.20
CA ILE A 179 -24.33 31.86 -19.32
C ILE A 179 -23.06 32.24 -20.11
N TYR A 180 -22.85 33.55 -20.31
CA TYR A 180 -21.62 34.05 -20.90
C TYR A 180 -20.52 34.13 -19.83
N PRO A 181 -19.34 33.51 -20.04
CA PRO A 181 -18.28 33.43 -19.02
C PRO A 181 -17.82 34.79 -18.50
N VAL A 182 -17.71 35.78 -19.40
CA VAL A 182 -17.31 37.16 -19.06
C VAL A 182 -18.34 37.83 -18.13
N VAL A 183 -19.63 37.54 -18.33
CA VAL A 183 -20.70 38.06 -17.48
C VAL A 183 -20.59 37.43 -16.09
N VAL A 184 -20.42 36.10 -16.01
CA VAL A 184 -20.25 35.41 -14.72
C VAL A 184 -19.08 35.98 -13.93
N GLU A 185 -17.92 36.17 -14.57
CA GLU A 185 -16.73 36.68 -13.88
C GLU A 185 -16.92 38.07 -13.28
N THR A 186 -17.71 38.91 -13.96
CA THR A 186 -18.04 40.25 -13.48
C THR A 186 -18.99 40.19 -12.29
N GLU A 187 -19.99 39.30 -12.36
CA GLU A 187 -21.06 39.18 -11.36
C GLU A 187 -20.62 38.45 -10.07
N ILE A 188 -19.81 37.39 -10.19
CA ILE A 188 -19.32 36.62 -9.01
C ILE A 188 -18.07 37.25 -8.38
N GLY A 189 -17.45 38.20 -9.07
CA GLY A 189 -16.24 38.88 -8.66
C GLY A 189 -14.94 38.14 -9.05
N PRO A 190 -13.84 38.91 -9.25
CA PRO A 190 -12.60 38.39 -9.81
C PRO A 190 -11.89 37.38 -8.92
N HIS A 191 -12.04 37.48 -7.60
CA HIS A 191 -11.39 36.57 -6.66
C HIS A 191 -11.96 35.14 -6.74
N LEU A 192 -13.29 34.99 -6.69
CA LEU A 192 -13.96 33.70 -6.78
C LEU A 192 -13.73 33.07 -8.16
N ALA A 193 -13.86 33.87 -9.23
CA ALA A 193 -13.56 33.43 -10.59
C ALA A 193 -12.13 32.90 -10.74
N SER A 194 -11.13 33.65 -10.27
CA SER A 194 -9.72 33.24 -10.35
C SER A 194 -9.46 31.95 -9.57
N ARG A 195 -10.05 31.83 -8.37
CA ARG A 195 -9.90 30.65 -7.50
C ARG A 195 -10.52 29.41 -8.14
N MET A 196 -11.72 29.53 -8.71
CA MET A 196 -12.38 28.42 -9.41
C MET A 196 -11.60 27.99 -10.65
N LYS A 197 -11.13 28.94 -11.48
CA LYS A 197 -10.31 28.65 -12.65
C LYS A 197 -9.03 27.90 -12.29
N GLY A 198 -8.29 28.42 -11.29
CA GLY A 198 -7.05 27.80 -10.82
C GLY A 198 -7.29 26.37 -10.33
N LEU A 199 -8.23 26.20 -9.39
CA LEU A 199 -8.53 24.89 -8.81
C LEU A 199 -9.04 23.89 -9.85
N THR A 200 -9.87 24.33 -10.79
CA THR A 200 -10.36 23.50 -11.90
C THR A 200 -9.20 23.04 -12.79
N SER A 201 -8.31 23.95 -13.17
CA SER A 201 -7.12 23.64 -13.98
C SER A 201 -6.22 22.63 -13.27
N ASP A 202 -5.95 22.86 -11.97
CA ASP A 202 -5.13 21.97 -11.15
C ASP A 202 -5.74 20.58 -11.05
N ILE A 203 -7.06 20.47 -10.83
CA ILE A 203 -7.77 19.19 -10.78
C ILE A 203 -7.65 18.45 -12.13
N ILE A 204 -7.86 19.14 -13.26
CA ILE A 204 -7.79 18.51 -14.59
C ILE A 204 -6.40 17.90 -14.84
N SER A 205 -5.33 18.67 -14.56
CA SER A 205 -3.96 18.19 -14.72
C SER A 205 -3.70 17.03 -13.77
N ASN A 206 -3.91 17.23 -12.46
CA ASN A 206 -3.53 16.23 -11.47
C ASN A 206 -4.33 14.93 -11.60
N VAL A 207 -5.64 14.97 -11.95
CA VAL A 207 -6.40 13.74 -12.19
C VAL A 207 -5.84 12.97 -13.40
N THR A 208 -5.49 13.67 -14.48
CA THR A 208 -4.96 13.02 -15.69
C THR A 208 -3.57 12.46 -15.47
N ASP A 209 -2.68 13.25 -14.86
CA ASP A 209 -1.30 12.86 -14.59
C ASP A 209 -1.24 11.73 -13.54
N ASN A 210 -2.11 11.77 -12.53
CA ASN A 210 -2.11 10.77 -11.48
C ASN A 210 -2.66 9.41 -11.95
N ILE A 211 -3.64 9.37 -12.87
CA ILE A 211 -4.05 8.11 -13.52
C ILE A 211 -2.85 7.45 -14.22
N ALA A 212 -2.12 8.20 -15.06
CA ALA A 212 -0.97 7.67 -15.78
C ALA A 212 0.17 7.25 -14.84
N SER A 213 0.41 8.01 -13.78
CA SER A 213 1.44 7.70 -12.78
C SER A 213 1.10 6.44 -11.98
N ILE A 214 -0.17 6.28 -11.56
CA ILE A 214 -0.63 5.06 -10.88
C ILE A 214 -0.49 3.84 -11.78
N ASP A 215 -0.85 3.92 -13.05
CA ASP A 215 -0.69 2.81 -14.01
C ASP A 215 0.80 2.39 -14.10
N CYS A 216 1.72 3.36 -14.15
CA CYS A 216 3.17 3.09 -14.18
C CYS A 216 3.68 2.43 -12.89
N VAL A 217 3.30 2.97 -11.73
CA VAL A 217 3.71 2.42 -10.42
C VAL A 217 3.09 1.04 -10.18
N TYR A 218 1.86 0.82 -10.63
CA TYR A 218 1.19 -0.47 -10.60
C TYR A 218 1.99 -1.54 -11.35
N GLU A 219 2.38 -1.27 -12.60
CA GLU A 219 3.12 -2.24 -13.41
C GLU A 219 4.49 -2.56 -12.81
N LYS A 220 5.22 -1.53 -12.37
CA LYS A 220 6.50 -1.71 -11.66
C LYS A 220 6.32 -2.53 -10.38
N PHE A 221 5.31 -2.21 -9.58
CA PHE A 221 5.06 -2.90 -8.32
C PHE A 221 4.71 -4.36 -8.56
N ARG A 222 3.80 -4.62 -9.49
CA ARG A 222 3.38 -5.98 -9.84
C ARG A 222 4.56 -6.80 -10.38
N ALA A 223 5.37 -6.25 -11.27
CA ALA A 223 6.55 -6.94 -11.80
C ALA A 223 7.54 -7.30 -10.67
N ALA A 224 7.82 -6.37 -9.76
CA ALA A 224 8.67 -6.63 -8.60
C ALA A 224 8.08 -7.74 -7.70
N MET A 225 6.77 -7.74 -7.46
CA MET A 225 6.13 -8.78 -6.65
C MET A 225 6.14 -10.15 -7.32
N VAL A 226 5.98 -10.23 -8.65
CA VAL A 226 6.11 -11.50 -9.38
C VAL A 226 7.52 -12.07 -9.25
N ASN A 227 8.54 -11.21 -9.31
CA ASN A 227 9.93 -11.62 -9.13
C ASN A 227 10.25 -12.04 -7.69
N ASN A 228 9.69 -11.34 -6.70
CA ASN A 228 9.91 -11.65 -5.28
C ASN A 228 9.16 -12.91 -4.81
N PHE A 229 8.09 -13.31 -5.51
CA PHE A 229 7.27 -14.47 -5.15
C PHE A 229 7.06 -15.41 -6.36
N PRO A 230 8.12 -16.03 -6.92
CA PRO A 230 8.05 -16.77 -8.18
C PRO A 230 7.12 -17.99 -8.14
N ASP A 231 7.04 -18.65 -6.99
CA ASP A 231 6.21 -19.86 -6.80
C ASP A 231 4.78 -19.55 -6.34
N LYS A 232 4.39 -18.27 -6.29
CA LYS A 232 3.10 -17.84 -5.75
C LYS A 232 2.34 -16.99 -6.74
N LYS A 233 1.01 -17.12 -6.71
CA LYS A 233 0.13 -16.28 -7.52
C LYS A 233 0.07 -14.86 -6.93
N ILE A 234 0.48 -13.89 -7.73
CA ILE A 234 0.27 -12.45 -7.51
C ILE A 234 -0.94 -11.99 -8.31
N LEU A 235 -1.76 -11.14 -7.70
CA LEU A 235 -2.97 -10.63 -8.31
C LEU A 235 -2.63 -9.77 -9.55
N GLY A 236 -3.39 -9.94 -10.62
CA GLY A 236 -3.33 -9.12 -11.82
C GLY A 236 -4.71 -8.55 -12.08
N VAL A 237 -4.78 -7.23 -12.26
CA VAL A 237 -6.00 -6.52 -12.61
C VAL A 237 -5.74 -5.83 -13.93
N THR A 238 -6.74 -5.88 -14.81
CA THR A 238 -6.66 -5.18 -16.09
C THR A 238 -7.46 -3.89 -15.94
N PHE A 239 -6.78 -2.78 -16.19
CA PHE A 239 -7.43 -1.49 -16.36
C PHE A 239 -8.20 -1.50 -17.69
N LYS A 240 -9.50 -1.23 -17.63
CA LYS A 240 -10.32 -0.96 -18.81
C LYS A 240 -10.64 0.52 -18.87
#